data_AF-A0A9P4JDL4-F1
#
_entry.id   AF-A0A9P4JDL4-F1
#
_cell.length_a   1.000
_cell.length_b   1.000
_cell.length_c   1.000
_cell.angle_alpha   90.00
_cell.angle_beta   90.00
_cell.angle_gamma   90.00
#
_symmetry.space_group_name_H-M   'P 1'
#
loop_
_entity.id
_entity.type
_entity.pdbx_description
1 polymer ?
#
loop_
_entity_poly.entity_id
_entity_poly.type
_entity_poly.pdbx_seq_one_letter_code
_entity_poly.pdbx_strand_id
1 'polypeptide(L)'
;MAFNQVMLFYCILFAWYVTKITLLLAAVGTLARGVAAKVPQIMRQSQELDQQAARTFYTTMSHVCLLILGMIFGSRIHRIAHKPLWKLSFINFIMVWLYFFSAAFVLSAAILLVGANLQYPPACSAAIYVCLVFYFLSKGLLQLFLVERAHTIRAHNKSRFHDPMWVVFIVVIALGFGTIMILAFIRPIAEVSRIDRICRISLPPYVAMPILVYDVALNLAVTAVFVHLLRTLTMTKARPRTIAPIIVHNSVSHVTQSSTPKDHEDNREVESRITNIIEGARVSGFDGEDAPRDVVISKRGKWTDGLIARSIVGAVLVLLPTIANMGILYHTRGREQGWICFSFCTIDVTWTVCVLHWLTLGAAEKEQVHAVPRTAVGAA
;
A
#
# COMPACT_ATOMS: atom_id res chain seq x y z
N MET A 1 92.39 30.43 3.00
CA MET A 1 91.68 30.57 1.70
C MET A 1 90.45 29.65 1.56
N ALA A 2 90.38 28.47 2.21
CA ALA A 2 89.23 27.56 2.10
C ALA A 2 87.90 28.11 2.69
N PHE A 3 87.94 28.98 3.70
CA PHE A 3 86.75 29.52 4.38
C PHE A 3 85.87 30.42 3.48
N ASN A 4 86.46 31.23 2.59
CA ASN A 4 85.71 32.11 1.68
C ASN A 4 84.98 31.33 0.56
N GLN A 5 85.55 30.21 0.12
CA GLN A 5 84.94 29.37 -0.92
C GLN A 5 83.68 28.66 -0.40
N VAL A 6 83.73 28.20 0.85
CA VAL A 6 82.60 27.56 1.53
C VAL A 6 81.47 28.57 1.77
N MET A 7 81.78 29.79 2.22
CA MET A 7 80.78 30.85 2.43
C MET A 7 80.10 31.29 1.12
N LEU A 8 80.87 31.42 0.03
CA LEU A 8 80.34 31.73 -1.30
C LEU A 8 79.41 30.62 -1.81
N PHE A 9 79.78 29.36 -1.61
CA PHE A 9 78.94 28.22 -1.97
C PHE A 9 77.60 28.21 -1.22
N TYR A 10 77.61 28.48 0.09
CA TYR A 10 76.38 28.59 0.88
C TYR A 10 75.52 29.80 0.47
N CYS A 11 76.11 30.95 0.13
CA CYS A 11 75.37 32.09 -0.40
C CYS A 11 74.73 31.80 -1.76
N ILE A 12 75.42 31.10 -2.66
CA ILE A 12 74.88 30.70 -3.97
C ILE A 12 73.75 29.69 -3.79
N LEU A 13 73.91 28.70 -2.92
CA LEU A 13 72.84 27.75 -2.58
C LEU A 13 71.65 28.46 -1.96
N PHE A 14 71.86 29.36 -1.00
CA PHE A 14 70.79 30.13 -0.37
C PHE A 14 70.05 30.99 -1.39
N ALA A 15 70.75 31.73 -2.24
CA ALA A 15 70.14 32.53 -3.31
C ALA A 15 69.37 31.66 -4.31
N TRP A 16 69.89 30.48 -4.66
CA TRP A 16 69.21 29.51 -5.52
C TRP A 16 67.93 28.98 -4.88
N TYR A 17 67.97 28.59 -3.60
CA TYR A 17 66.79 28.15 -2.85
C TYR A 17 65.75 29.26 -2.69
N VAL A 18 66.16 30.48 -2.34
CA VAL A 18 65.26 31.64 -2.21
C VAL A 18 64.59 31.95 -3.56
N THR A 19 65.35 31.90 -4.66
CA THR A 19 64.79 32.12 -6.01
C THR A 19 63.77 31.04 -6.38
N LYS A 20 64.06 29.77 -6.07
CA LYS A 20 63.14 28.64 -6.29
C LYS A 20 61.87 28.75 -5.44
N ILE A 21 62.00 29.11 -4.15
CA ILE A 21 60.86 29.32 -3.26
C ILE A 21 59.99 30.48 -3.74
N THR A 22 60.60 31.58 -4.18
CA THR A 22 59.86 32.76 -4.68
C THR A 22 59.11 32.43 -5.98
N LEU A 23 59.73 31.69 -6.90
CA LEU A 23 59.09 31.18 -8.11
C LEU A 23 57.92 30.23 -7.80
N LEU A 24 58.09 29.34 -6.81
CA LEU A 24 57.07 28.38 -6.41
C LEU A 24 55.88 29.09 -5.74
N LEU A 25 56.12 30.07 -4.85
CA LEU A 25 55.07 30.88 -4.24
C LEU A 25 54.33 31.73 -5.27
N ALA A 26 55.03 32.30 -6.26
CA ALA A 26 54.41 33.05 -7.35
C ALA A 26 53.53 32.14 -8.23
N ALA A 27 54.01 30.94 -8.58
CA ALA A 27 53.25 29.96 -9.36
C ALA A 27 52.01 29.43 -8.63
N VAL A 28 52.12 29.15 -7.32
CA VAL A 28 50.98 28.76 -6.48
C VAL A 28 49.99 29.92 -6.36
N GLY A 29 50.47 31.15 -6.22
CA GLY A 29 49.62 32.35 -6.16
C GLY A 29 48.83 32.62 -7.45
N THR A 30 49.44 32.43 -8.63
CA THR A 30 48.75 32.58 -9.92
C THR A 30 47.75 31.46 -10.17
N LEU A 31 48.09 30.22 -9.83
CA LEU A 31 47.17 29.07 -9.86
C LEU A 31 45.97 29.27 -8.93
N ALA A 32 46.21 29.70 -7.68
CA ALA A 32 45.14 29.93 -6.71
C ALA A 32 44.16 31.03 -7.17
N ARG A 33 44.66 32.13 -7.75
CA ARG A 33 43.81 33.19 -8.33
C ARG A 33 43.04 32.71 -9.56
N GLY A 34 43.69 31.93 -10.43
CA GLY A 34 43.06 31.35 -11.62
C GLY A 34 41.93 30.36 -11.27
N VAL A 35 42.14 29.54 -10.25
CA VAL A 35 41.12 28.62 -9.72
C VAL A 35 39.99 29.42 -9.04
N ALA A 36 40.31 30.35 -8.15
CA ALA A 36 39.31 31.17 -7.45
C ALA A 36 38.41 31.97 -8.41
N ALA A 37 38.94 32.44 -9.55
CA ALA A 37 38.16 33.12 -10.57
C ALA A 37 37.20 32.20 -11.36
N LYS A 38 37.52 30.90 -11.48
CA LYS A 38 36.74 29.92 -12.26
C LYS A 38 35.81 29.05 -11.40
N VAL A 39 36.06 28.93 -10.10
CA VAL A 39 35.20 28.20 -9.14
C VAL A 39 33.73 28.63 -9.19
N PRO A 40 33.35 29.92 -9.29
CA PRO A 40 31.94 30.32 -9.36
C PRO A 40 31.24 29.83 -10.62
N GLN A 41 31.94 29.77 -11.76
CA GLN A 41 31.38 29.26 -13.02
C GLN A 41 31.23 27.75 -13.00
N ILE A 42 32.24 27.03 -12.48
CA ILE A 42 32.20 25.56 -12.36
C ILE A 42 31.09 25.13 -11.40
N MET A 43 30.90 25.84 -10.28
CA MET A 43 29.79 25.56 -9.35
C MET A 43 28.41 25.87 -9.94
N ARG A 44 28.25 26.94 -10.73
CA ARG A 44 26.98 27.20 -11.42
C ARG A 44 26.68 26.14 -12.47
N GLN A 45 27.70 25.73 -13.24
CA GLN A 45 27.54 24.73 -14.27
C GLN A 45 27.23 23.34 -13.68
N SER A 46 27.81 22.98 -12.53
CA SER A 46 27.43 21.75 -11.81
C SER A 46 26.00 21.83 -11.28
N GLN A 47 25.59 22.97 -10.73
CA GLN A 47 24.25 23.14 -10.17
C GLN A 47 23.14 23.11 -11.23
N GLU A 48 23.38 23.68 -12.42
CA GLU A 48 22.43 23.60 -13.55
C GLU A 48 22.34 22.18 -14.11
N LEU A 49 23.47 21.46 -14.18
CA LEU A 49 23.51 20.06 -14.59
C LEU A 49 22.76 19.15 -13.59
N ASP A 50 22.93 19.38 -12.29
CA ASP A 50 22.21 18.68 -11.22
C ASP A 50 20.70 18.93 -11.29
N GLN A 51 20.29 20.18 -11.60
CA GLN A 51 18.87 20.52 -11.71
C GLN A 51 18.21 19.97 -12.98
N GLN A 52 18.95 19.91 -14.10
CA GLN A 52 18.50 19.21 -15.31
C GLN A 52 18.41 17.70 -15.08
N ALA A 53 19.40 17.10 -14.43
CA ALA A 53 19.39 15.68 -14.07
C ALA A 53 18.20 15.34 -13.16
N ALA A 54 17.91 16.18 -12.16
CA ALA A 54 16.75 16.03 -11.27
C ALA A 54 15.41 16.09 -12.02
N ARG A 55 15.26 17.03 -12.96
CA ARG A 55 14.05 17.13 -13.81
C ARG A 55 13.88 15.92 -14.70
N THR A 56 14.95 15.46 -15.35
CA THR A 56 14.94 14.27 -16.21
C THR A 56 14.60 13.03 -15.38
N PHE A 57 15.23 12.85 -14.23
CA PHE A 57 14.96 11.74 -13.31
C PHE A 57 13.49 11.70 -12.90
N TYR A 58 12.96 12.81 -12.40
CA TYR A 58 11.56 12.88 -12.00
C TYR A 58 10.63 12.61 -13.18
N THR A 59 10.91 13.17 -14.36
CA THR A 59 10.08 12.98 -15.56
C THR A 59 10.05 11.52 -15.98
N THR A 60 11.20 10.83 -16.04
CA THR A 60 11.24 9.41 -16.36
C THR A 60 10.45 8.60 -15.32
N MET A 61 10.64 8.89 -14.04
CA MET A 61 9.95 8.22 -12.94
C MET A 61 8.43 8.42 -12.97
N SER A 62 7.97 9.63 -13.29
CA SER A 62 6.54 9.96 -13.39
C SER A 62 5.87 9.25 -14.56
N HIS A 63 6.54 9.13 -15.72
CA HIS A 63 6.02 8.39 -16.88
C HIS A 63 5.88 6.90 -16.57
N VAL A 64 6.88 6.30 -15.93
CA VAL A 64 6.81 4.90 -15.49
C VAL A 64 5.62 4.68 -14.54
N CYS A 65 5.41 5.59 -13.60
CA CYS A 65 4.28 5.48 -12.66
C CYS A 65 2.92 5.66 -13.35
N LEU A 66 2.79 6.60 -14.29
CA LEU A 66 1.57 6.77 -15.08
C LEU A 66 1.26 5.54 -15.95
N LEU A 67 2.28 4.92 -16.55
CA LEU A 67 2.11 3.66 -17.30
C LEU A 67 1.60 2.54 -16.40
N ILE A 68 2.20 2.37 -15.22
CA ILE A 68 1.76 1.37 -14.23
C ILE A 68 0.31 1.63 -13.80
N LEU A 69 -0.01 2.87 -13.39
CA LEU A 69 -1.36 3.26 -12.98
C LEU A 69 -2.38 3.03 -14.11
N GLY A 70 -2.03 3.38 -15.35
CA GLY A 70 -2.86 3.18 -16.53
C GLY A 70 -3.14 1.71 -16.84
N MET A 71 -2.12 0.86 -16.82
CA MET A 71 -2.28 -0.59 -17.01
C MET A 71 -3.19 -1.20 -15.94
N ILE A 72 -2.95 -0.85 -14.67
CA ILE A 72 -3.71 -1.36 -13.54
C ILE A 72 -5.17 -0.88 -13.60
N PHE A 73 -5.40 0.39 -13.91
CA PHE A 73 -6.73 0.97 -14.09
C PHE A 73 -7.48 0.31 -15.25
N GLY A 74 -6.83 0.15 -16.41
CA GLY A 74 -7.41 -0.52 -17.58
C GLY A 74 -7.81 -1.96 -17.28
N SER A 75 -6.95 -2.72 -16.58
CA SER A 75 -7.26 -4.10 -16.17
C SER A 75 -8.48 -4.18 -15.23
N ARG A 76 -8.69 -3.16 -14.39
CA ARG A 76 -9.86 -3.06 -13.49
C ARG A 76 -11.12 -2.72 -14.24
N ILE A 77 -11.07 -1.72 -15.12
CA ILE A 77 -12.22 -1.33 -15.94
C ILE A 77 -12.68 -2.50 -16.77
N HIS A 78 -11.77 -3.23 -17.43
CA HIS A 78 -12.15 -4.37 -18.26
C HIS A 78 -12.95 -5.42 -17.48
N ARG A 79 -12.55 -5.72 -16.23
CA ARG A 79 -13.30 -6.64 -15.35
C ARG A 79 -14.64 -6.10 -14.86
N ILE A 80 -14.74 -4.78 -14.70
CA ILE A 80 -15.93 -4.09 -14.19
C ILE A 80 -16.93 -3.77 -15.32
N ALA A 81 -16.47 -3.61 -16.56
CA ALA A 81 -17.26 -3.14 -17.70
C ALA A 81 -18.48 -4.02 -18.00
N HIS A 82 -18.40 -5.32 -17.70
CA HIS A 82 -19.52 -6.25 -17.87
C HIS A 82 -20.55 -6.22 -16.73
N LYS A 83 -20.34 -5.40 -15.69
CA LYS A 83 -21.26 -5.25 -14.55
C LYS A 83 -21.93 -3.86 -14.58
N PRO A 84 -23.24 -3.76 -14.30
CA PRO A 84 -23.91 -2.47 -14.22
C PRO A 84 -23.33 -1.64 -13.06
N LEU A 85 -23.06 -0.35 -13.32
CA LEU A 85 -22.35 0.56 -12.40
C LEU A 85 -22.98 0.64 -10.99
N TRP A 86 -24.30 0.50 -10.89
CA TRP A 86 -25.04 0.55 -9.62
C TRP A 86 -24.90 -0.71 -8.75
N LYS A 87 -24.36 -1.81 -9.28
CA LYS A 87 -24.07 -3.03 -8.51
C LYS A 87 -22.61 -3.11 -8.03
N LEU A 88 -21.84 -2.04 -8.18
CA LEU A 88 -20.44 -2.00 -7.74
C LEU A 88 -20.35 -1.88 -6.22
N SER A 89 -19.56 -2.76 -5.61
CA SER A 89 -19.16 -2.64 -4.20
C SER A 89 -18.48 -1.29 -3.94
N PHE A 90 -18.73 -0.70 -2.78
CA PHE A 90 -18.13 0.57 -2.35
C PHE A 90 -16.60 0.55 -2.38
N ILE A 91 -16.00 -0.63 -2.15
CA ILE A 91 -14.55 -0.85 -2.29
C ILE A 91 -14.05 -0.51 -3.70
N ASN A 92 -14.79 -0.89 -4.75
CA ASN A 92 -14.39 -0.62 -6.13
C ASN A 92 -14.47 0.88 -6.44
N PHE A 93 -15.44 1.59 -5.84
CA PHE A 93 -15.55 3.04 -5.98
C PHE A 93 -14.35 3.75 -5.35
N ILE A 94 -13.97 3.38 -4.12
CA ILE A 94 -12.77 3.94 -3.45
C ILE A 94 -11.52 3.70 -4.31
N MET A 95 -11.36 2.50 -4.87
CA MET A 95 -10.23 2.18 -5.75
C MET A 95 -10.17 3.08 -6.98
N VAL A 96 -11.30 3.26 -7.68
CA VAL A 96 -11.38 4.15 -8.86
C VAL A 96 -10.96 5.57 -8.50
N TRP A 97 -11.43 6.10 -7.37
CA TRP A 97 -11.01 7.42 -6.89
C TRP A 97 -9.52 7.47 -6.53
N LEU A 98 -8.98 6.42 -5.91
CA LEU A 98 -7.56 6.35 -5.60
C LEU A 98 -6.70 6.37 -6.87
N TYR A 99 -7.09 5.64 -7.92
CA TYR A 99 -6.42 5.70 -9.22
C TYR A 99 -6.46 7.12 -9.80
N PHE A 100 -7.64 7.75 -9.78
CA PHE A 100 -7.85 9.09 -10.31
C PHE A 100 -6.98 10.13 -9.58
N PHE A 101 -7.01 10.17 -8.25
CA PHE A 101 -6.21 11.13 -7.49
C PHE A 101 -4.71 10.87 -7.59
N SER A 102 -4.28 9.61 -7.66
CA SER A 102 -2.86 9.28 -7.88
C SER A 102 -2.39 9.76 -9.24
N ALA A 103 -3.15 9.52 -10.31
CA ALA A 103 -2.82 10.01 -11.65
C ALA A 103 -2.83 11.55 -11.73
N ALA A 104 -3.84 12.18 -11.15
CA ALA A 104 -3.93 13.63 -11.06
C ALA A 104 -2.77 14.24 -10.28
N PHE A 105 -2.31 13.58 -9.21
CA PHE A 105 -1.11 13.99 -8.47
C PHE A 105 0.14 13.92 -9.34
N VAL A 106 0.39 12.79 -9.99
CA VAL A 106 1.59 12.61 -10.83
C VAL A 106 1.63 13.65 -11.96
N LEU A 107 0.47 13.89 -12.60
CA LEU A 107 0.32 14.90 -13.65
C LEU A 107 0.57 16.31 -13.09
N SER A 108 -0.04 16.65 -11.96
CA SER A 108 0.10 17.98 -11.34
C SER A 108 1.55 18.25 -10.94
N ALA A 109 2.22 17.25 -10.36
CA ALA A 109 3.62 17.35 -9.99
C ALA A 109 4.55 17.45 -11.21
N ALA A 110 4.26 16.74 -12.32
CA ALA A 110 4.98 16.91 -13.58
C ALA A 110 4.83 18.32 -14.16
N ILE A 111 3.62 18.87 -14.16
CA ILE A 111 3.36 20.25 -14.60
C ILE A 111 4.15 21.24 -13.73
N LEU A 112 4.20 21.06 -12.42
CA LEU A 112 4.92 21.95 -11.51
C LEU A 112 6.44 21.84 -11.63
N LEU A 113 6.99 20.65 -11.88
CA LEU A 113 8.44 20.46 -11.97
C LEU A 113 9.03 20.84 -13.33
N VAL A 114 8.29 20.58 -14.41
CA VAL A 114 8.74 20.78 -15.79
C VAL A 114 8.18 22.08 -16.36
N GLY A 115 6.90 22.35 -16.13
CA GLY A 115 6.20 23.49 -16.71
C GLY A 115 6.26 24.78 -15.88
N ALA A 116 6.32 24.68 -14.55
CA ALA A 116 6.36 25.84 -13.68
C ALA A 116 7.80 26.22 -13.27
N ASN A 117 8.07 27.52 -13.19
CA ASN A 117 9.34 27.99 -12.65
C ASN A 117 9.30 27.99 -11.11
N LEU A 118 9.70 26.89 -10.49
CA LEU A 118 9.78 26.75 -9.03
C LEU A 118 10.74 27.74 -8.35
N GLN A 119 11.59 28.44 -9.11
CA GLN A 119 12.41 29.53 -8.57
C GLN A 119 11.55 30.74 -8.14
N TYR A 120 10.29 30.80 -8.58
CA TYR A 120 9.35 31.86 -8.23
C TYR A 120 8.62 31.53 -6.90
N PRO A 121 8.64 32.41 -5.89
CA PRO A 121 8.08 32.13 -4.56
C PRO A 121 6.63 31.61 -4.52
N PRO A 122 5.66 32.17 -5.28
CA PRO A 122 4.30 31.64 -5.25
C PRO A 122 4.17 30.30 -5.98
N ALA A 123 5.02 29.99 -6.96
CA ALA A 123 5.06 28.67 -7.58
C ALA A 123 5.60 27.62 -6.60
N CYS A 124 6.64 27.96 -5.82
CA CYS A 124 7.17 27.11 -4.75
C CYS A 124 6.13 26.86 -3.65
N SER A 125 5.36 27.89 -3.29
CA SER A 125 4.26 27.76 -2.31
C SER A 125 3.12 26.90 -2.86
N ALA A 126 2.72 27.09 -4.13
CA ALA A 126 1.72 26.24 -4.77
C ALA A 126 2.16 24.76 -4.79
N ALA A 127 3.45 24.50 -5.01
CA ALA A 127 3.99 23.16 -5.07
C ALA A 127 3.80 22.37 -3.77
N ILE A 128 4.06 22.99 -2.60
CA ILE A 128 3.83 22.30 -1.32
C ILE A 128 2.34 22.03 -1.09
N TYR A 129 1.43 22.96 -1.42
CA TYR A 129 0.00 22.74 -1.23
C TYR A 129 -0.55 21.66 -2.15
N VAL A 130 -0.15 21.63 -3.41
CA VAL A 130 -0.53 20.54 -4.33
C VAL A 130 -0.05 19.20 -3.81
N CYS A 131 1.20 19.12 -3.34
CA CYS A 131 1.73 17.91 -2.72
C CYS A 131 0.90 17.48 -1.51
N LEU A 132 0.62 18.40 -0.58
CA LEU A 132 -0.16 18.12 0.62
C LEU A 132 -1.58 17.64 0.30
N VAL A 133 -2.32 18.34 -0.55
CA VAL A 133 -3.71 18.00 -0.90
C VAL A 133 -3.79 16.58 -1.44
N PHE A 134 -2.99 16.27 -2.45
CA PHE A 134 -3.04 14.94 -3.08
C PHE A 134 -2.50 13.84 -2.16
N TYR A 135 -1.48 14.14 -1.34
CA TYR A 135 -0.93 13.19 -0.38
C TYR A 135 -1.96 12.83 0.70
N PHE A 136 -2.55 13.83 1.36
CA PHE A 136 -3.57 13.61 2.39
C PHE A 136 -4.82 12.93 1.81
N LEU A 137 -5.24 13.31 0.61
CA LEU A 137 -6.40 12.69 -0.04
C LEU A 137 -6.15 11.22 -0.38
N SER A 138 -4.96 10.89 -0.89
CA SER A 138 -4.58 9.51 -1.19
C SER A 138 -4.46 8.66 0.08
N LYS A 139 -3.86 9.20 1.15
CA LYS A 139 -3.77 8.53 2.46
C LYS A 139 -5.14 8.35 3.11
N GLY A 140 -6.02 9.36 3.05
CA GLY A 140 -7.39 9.27 3.56
C GLY A 140 -8.21 8.18 2.83
N LEU A 141 -8.11 8.11 1.51
CA LEU A 141 -8.77 7.05 0.72
C LEU A 141 -8.22 5.66 1.02
N LEU A 142 -6.91 5.52 1.25
CA LEU A 142 -6.29 4.29 1.72
C LEU A 142 -6.85 3.87 3.08
N GLN A 143 -6.90 4.77 4.05
CA GLN A 143 -7.44 4.48 5.39
C GLN A 143 -8.92 4.08 5.32
N LEU A 144 -9.72 4.77 4.50
CA LEU A 144 -11.11 4.41 4.24
C LEU A 144 -11.24 3.02 3.60
N PHE A 145 -10.38 2.70 2.63
CA PHE A 145 -10.35 1.37 2.01
C PHE A 145 -10.06 0.26 3.03
N LEU A 146 -9.09 0.45 3.92
CA LEU A 146 -8.71 -0.55 4.92
C LEU A 146 -9.86 -0.83 5.89
N VAL A 147 -10.54 0.23 6.36
CA VAL A 147 -11.72 0.10 7.24
C VAL A 147 -12.88 -0.56 6.51
N GLU A 148 -13.15 -0.17 5.26
CA GLU A 148 -14.23 -0.76 4.48
C GLU A 148 -13.99 -2.25 4.20
N ARG A 149 -12.74 -2.61 3.89
CA ARG A 149 -12.34 -4.00 3.71
C ARG A 149 -12.55 -4.81 4.99
N ALA A 150 -12.24 -4.25 6.17
CA ALA A 150 -12.49 -4.90 7.45
C ALA A 150 -14.00 -5.07 7.72
N HIS A 151 -14.82 -4.05 7.43
CA HIS A 151 -16.28 -4.15 7.56
C HIS A 151 -16.86 -5.24 6.66
N THR A 152 -16.49 -5.26 5.38
CA THR A 152 -17.03 -6.22 4.40
C THR A 152 -16.86 -7.67 4.87
N ILE A 153 -15.79 -7.95 5.62
CA ILE A 153 -15.47 -9.29 6.13
C ILE A 153 -16.22 -9.59 7.44
N ARG A 154 -16.54 -8.57 8.24
CA ARG A 154 -17.27 -8.71 9.51
C ARG A 154 -18.77 -8.84 9.35
N ALA A 155 -19.37 -8.02 8.49
CA ALA A 155 -20.81 -7.88 8.44
C ALA A 155 -21.28 -7.76 6.99
N HIS A 156 -21.46 -8.92 6.34
CA HIS A 156 -22.02 -9.00 4.99
C HIS A 156 -23.46 -8.45 4.91
N ASN A 157 -24.20 -8.39 6.03
CA ASN A 157 -25.64 -8.09 6.03
C ASN A 157 -26.10 -6.99 7.00
N LYS A 158 -25.19 -6.17 7.56
CA LYS A 158 -25.56 -5.00 8.38
C LYS A 158 -25.31 -3.71 7.62
N SER A 159 -26.17 -2.72 7.82
CA SER A 159 -25.99 -1.37 7.28
C SER A 159 -24.73 -0.71 7.86
N ARG A 160 -23.97 0.01 7.01
CA ARG A 160 -22.67 0.63 7.31
C ARG A 160 -22.68 1.51 8.57
N PHE A 161 -23.66 2.40 8.66
CA PHE A 161 -23.81 3.33 9.79
C PHE A 161 -24.31 2.67 11.07
N HIS A 162 -24.72 1.40 11.01
CA HIS A 162 -25.21 0.66 12.16
C HIS A 162 -24.15 -0.33 12.70
N ASP A 163 -22.97 -0.43 12.07
CA ASP A 163 -21.84 -1.14 12.67
C ASP A 163 -21.05 -0.18 13.59
N PRO A 164 -21.12 -0.33 14.93
CA PRO A 164 -20.42 0.56 15.85
C PRO A 164 -18.89 0.55 15.66
N MET A 165 -18.30 -0.57 15.20
CA MET A 165 -16.85 -0.63 14.98
C MET A 165 -16.45 0.19 13.76
N TRP A 166 -17.23 0.12 12.67
CA TRP A 166 -16.98 0.93 11.49
C TRP A 166 -17.12 2.41 11.81
N VAL A 167 -18.18 2.81 12.53
CA VAL A 167 -18.38 4.20 12.97
C VAL A 167 -17.23 4.68 13.84
N VAL A 168 -16.76 3.87 14.80
CA VAL A 168 -15.61 4.23 15.65
C VAL A 168 -14.35 4.46 14.81
N PHE A 169 -14.02 3.56 13.88
CA PHE A 169 -12.84 3.75 13.01
C PHE A 169 -12.96 5.00 12.13
N ILE A 170 -14.14 5.27 11.57
CA ILE A 170 -14.38 6.48 10.77
C ILE A 170 -14.25 7.75 11.62
N VAL A 171 -14.79 7.76 12.84
CA VAL A 171 -14.67 8.92 13.75
C VAL A 171 -13.21 9.13 14.15
N VAL A 172 -12.46 8.06 14.47
CA VAL A 172 -11.03 8.14 14.77
C VAL A 172 -10.27 8.71 13.56
N ILE A 173 -10.54 8.22 12.35
CA ILE A 173 -9.97 8.76 11.10
C ILE A 173 -10.29 10.24 10.93
N ALA A 174 -11.56 10.62 11.04
CA ALA A 174 -11.99 12.01 10.82
C ALA A 174 -11.36 12.97 11.84
N LEU A 175 -11.32 12.60 13.13
CA LEU A 175 -10.76 13.45 14.18
C LEU A 175 -9.23 13.45 14.16
N GLY A 176 -8.60 12.28 14.09
CA GLY A 176 -7.14 12.15 14.12
C GLY A 176 -6.49 12.67 12.83
N PHE A 177 -6.82 12.05 11.70
CA PHE A 177 -6.24 12.44 10.42
C PHE A 177 -6.68 13.86 10.00
N GLY A 178 -7.92 14.24 10.30
CA GLY A 178 -8.43 15.58 9.99
C GLY A 178 -7.72 16.68 10.78
N THR A 179 -7.44 16.49 12.07
CA THR A 179 -6.67 17.47 12.85
C THR A 179 -5.24 17.60 12.34
N ILE A 180 -4.58 16.47 12.07
CA ILE A 180 -3.22 16.46 11.51
C ILE A 180 -3.17 17.14 10.14
N MET A 181 -4.16 16.89 9.28
CA MET A 181 -4.30 17.53 7.97
C MET A 181 -4.41 19.06 8.14
N ILE A 182 -5.30 19.55 9.02
CA ILE A 182 -5.45 20.99 9.28
C ILE A 182 -4.13 21.61 9.73
N LEU A 183 -3.42 20.98 10.68
CA LEU A 183 -2.11 21.47 11.15
C LEU A 183 -1.07 21.54 10.04
N ALA A 184 -1.08 20.59 9.10
CA ALA A 184 -0.18 20.57 7.96
C ALA A 184 -0.44 21.74 6.98
N PHE A 185 -1.70 22.18 6.84
CA PHE A 185 -2.08 23.28 5.95
C PHE A 185 -1.82 24.68 6.54
N ILE A 186 -1.80 24.85 7.85
CA ILE A 186 -1.63 26.18 8.48
C ILE A 186 -0.22 26.72 8.27
N ARG A 187 0.83 25.89 8.46
CA ARG A 187 2.23 26.34 8.40
C ARG A 187 3.16 25.34 7.68
N PRO A 188 2.96 25.09 6.38
CA PRO A 188 3.94 24.35 5.59
C PRO A 188 5.24 25.16 5.41
N ILE A 189 6.36 24.47 5.26
CA ILE A 189 7.65 25.10 4.97
C ILE A 189 7.84 25.10 3.46
N ALA A 190 7.83 26.28 2.84
CA ALA A 190 8.14 26.48 1.43
C ALA A 190 8.98 27.74 1.26
N GLU A 191 10.29 27.56 1.06
CA GLU A 191 11.25 28.66 0.96
C GLU A 191 12.12 28.49 -0.28
N VAL A 192 12.27 29.57 -1.04
CA VAL A 192 13.24 29.63 -2.14
C VAL A 192 14.58 30.11 -1.60
N SER A 193 15.65 29.34 -1.81
CA SER A 193 17.01 29.72 -1.43
C SER A 193 17.41 31.03 -2.11
N ARG A 194 17.84 32.06 -1.35
CA ARG A 194 18.31 33.32 -1.96
C ARG A 194 19.60 33.16 -2.77
N ILE A 195 20.41 32.15 -2.42
CA ILE A 195 21.72 31.89 -3.04
C ILE A 195 21.54 30.99 -4.25
N ASP A 196 20.95 29.81 -4.04
CA ASP A 196 20.88 28.76 -5.07
C ASP A 196 19.65 28.90 -5.99
N ARG A 197 18.68 29.75 -5.61
CA ARG A 197 17.34 29.84 -6.25
C ARG A 197 16.54 28.54 -6.31
N ILE A 198 16.92 27.54 -5.51
CA ILE A 198 16.21 26.25 -5.42
C ILE A 198 15.06 26.37 -4.42
N CYS A 199 13.87 25.90 -4.81
CA CYS A 199 12.71 25.75 -3.94
C CYS A 199 12.89 24.56 -3.00
N ARG A 200 12.88 24.82 -1.70
CA ARG A 200 12.88 23.80 -0.65
C ARG A 200 11.51 23.72 -0.02
N ILE A 201 10.92 22.53 -0.04
CA ILE A 201 9.58 22.27 0.52
C ILE A 201 9.70 21.16 1.55
N SER A 202 9.01 21.30 2.68
CA SER A 202 9.00 20.27 3.73
C SER A 202 7.82 20.45 4.66
N LEU A 203 7.50 19.39 5.40
CA LEU A 203 6.60 19.46 6.54
C LEU A 203 7.44 19.60 7.80
N PRO A 204 6.99 20.42 8.77
CA PRO A 204 7.66 20.50 10.05
C PRO A 204 7.59 19.14 10.78
N PRO A 205 8.64 18.78 11.55
CA PRO A 205 8.72 17.48 12.21
C PRO A 205 7.58 17.25 13.22
N TYR A 206 7.04 18.32 13.80
CA TYR A 206 5.89 18.24 14.71
C TYR A 206 4.58 17.86 14.02
N VAL A 207 4.50 17.88 12.68
CA VAL A 207 3.35 17.35 11.91
C VAL A 207 3.72 16.01 11.28
N ALA A 208 4.92 15.89 10.69
CA ALA A 208 5.37 14.67 10.03
C ALA A 208 5.43 13.46 10.97
N MET A 209 5.90 13.65 12.21
CA MET A 209 5.99 12.56 13.19
C MET A 209 4.61 12.05 13.63
N PRO A 210 3.64 12.91 14.01
CA PRO A 210 2.27 12.46 14.24
C PRO A 210 1.63 11.77 13.04
N ILE A 211 1.86 12.23 11.80
CA ILE A 211 1.36 11.53 10.59
C ILE A 211 1.86 10.09 10.57
N LEU A 212 3.17 9.88 10.72
CA LEU A 212 3.78 8.55 10.66
C LEU A 212 3.27 7.64 11.80
N VAL A 213 3.27 8.16 13.04
CA VAL A 213 2.80 7.40 14.21
C VAL A 213 1.34 7.02 14.04
N TYR A 214 0.51 7.94 13.55
CA TYR A 214 -0.91 7.71 13.32
C TYR A 214 -1.15 6.66 12.23
N ASP A 215 -0.43 6.75 11.11
CA ASP A 215 -0.52 5.77 10.02
C ASP A 215 -0.11 4.37 10.50
N VAL A 216 0.99 4.25 11.24
CA VAL A 216 1.43 2.96 11.82
C VAL A 216 0.40 2.42 12.80
N ALA A 217 -0.10 3.26 13.72
CA ALA A 217 -1.07 2.86 14.73
C ALA A 217 -2.40 2.39 14.10
N LEU A 218 -2.94 3.13 13.12
CA LEU A 218 -4.16 2.74 12.42
C LEU A 218 -3.99 1.45 11.61
N ASN A 219 -2.90 1.34 10.85
CA ASN A 219 -2.65 0.13 10.07
C ASN A 219 -2.51 -1.09 10.97
N LEU A 220 -1.84 -0.95 12.11
CA LEU A 220 -1.72 -2.00 13.12
C LEU A 220 -3.09 -2.34 13.73
N ALA A 221 -3.88 -1.34 14.11
CA ALA A 221 -5.20 -1.54 14.72
C ALA A 221 -6.18 -2.24 13.77
N VAL A 222 -6.29 -1.78 12.52
CA VAL A 222 -7.18 -2.40 11.52
C VAL A 222 -6.70 -3.81 11.18
N THR A 223 -5.39 -4.03 11.05
CA THR A 223 -4.82 -5.37 10.82
C THR A 223 -5.07 -6.29 12.01
N ALA A 224 -4.92 -5.82 13.24
CA ALA A 224 -5.19 -6.59 14.45
C ALA A 224 -6.66 -6.99 14.54
N VAL A 225 -7.59 -6.06 14.26
CA VAL A 225 -9.03 -6.36 14.19
C VAL A 225 -9.33 -7.39 13.12
N PHE A 226 -8.72 -7.25 11.94
CA PHE A 226 -8.89 -8.19 10.84
C PHE A 226 -8.42 -9.60 11.20
N VAL A 227 -7.23 -9.72 11.80
CA VAL A 227 -6.66 -11.00 12.27
C VAL A 227 -7.52 -11.59 13.39
N HIS A 228 -7.94 -10.77 14.35
CA HIS A 228 -8.77 -11.20 15.49
C HIS A 228 -10.12 -11.75 15.02
N LEU A 229 -10.77 -11.05 14.09
CA LEU A 229 -12.04 -11.49 13.52
C LEU A 229 -11.89 -12.83 12.79
N LEU A 230 -10.87 -12.97 11.95
CA LEU A 230 -10.65 -14.23 11.23
C LEU A 230 -10.28 -15.39 12.15
N ARG A 231 -9.48 -15.16 13.18
CA ARG A 231 -9.19 -16.17 14.21
C ARG A 231 -10.44 -16.57 15.00
N THR A 232 -11.31 -15.61 15.32
CA THR A 232 -12.54 -15.93 16.04
C THR A 232 -13.45 -16.80 15.18
N LEU A 233 -13.53 -16.55 13.87
CA LEU A 233 -14.29 -17.36 12.93
C LEU A 233 -13.72 -18.78 12.74
N THR A 234 -12.40 -18.96 12.81
CA THR A 234 -11.81 -20.30 12.76
C THR A 234 -12.08 -21.08 14.05
N MET A 235 -11.99 -20.43 15.22
CA MET A 235 -12.19 -21.07 16.52
C MET A 235 -13.67 -21.41 16.80
N THR A 236 -14.61 -20.51 16.50
CA THR A 236 -16.05 -20.78 16.75
C THR A 236 -16.64 -21.87 15.86
N LYS A 237 -16.06 -22.10 14.67
CA LYS A 237 -16.53 -23.13 13.73
C LYS A 237 -15.80 -24.47 13.88
N ALA A 238 -14.77 -24.53 14.72
CA ALA A 238 -14.10 -25.76 15.14
C ALA A 238 -14.84 -26.49 16.28
N ARG A 239 -15.91 -25.92 16.84
CA ARG A 239 -16.82 -26.68 17.69
C ARG A 239 -17.58 -27.65 16.77
N PRO A 240 -17.38 -28.98 16.88
CA PRO A 240 -18.22 -29.91 16.15
C PRO A 240 -19.63 -29.63 16.65
N ARG A 241 -20.52 -29.19 15.76
CA ARG A 241 -21.92 -29.54 15.99
C ARG A 241 -21.91 -31.05 15.95
N THR A 242 -22.18 -31.69 17.07
CA THR A 242 -22.59 -33.08 17.16
C THR A 242 -23.90 -33.22 16.38
N ILE A 243 -23.79 -33.14 15.05
CA ILE A 243 -24.80 -33.65 14.13
C ILE A 243 -24.23 -35.03 13.81
N ALA A 244 -24.85 -36.05 14.40
CA ALA A 244 -24.59 -37.43 14.04
C ALA A 244 -24.59 -37.52 12.50
N PRO A 245 -23.59 -38.18 11.88
CA PRO A 245 -23.63 -38.39 10.44
C PRO A 245 -24.88 -39.22 10.14
N ILE A 246 -25.81 -38.67 9.37
CA ILE A 246 -26.83 -39.48 8.71
C ILE A 246 -26.06 -40.33 7.71
N ILE A 247 -25.83 -41.59 8.08
CA ILE A 247 -25.28 -42.62 7.21
C ILE A 247 -26.38 -42.92 6.18
N VAL A 248 -26.26 -42.36 4.98
CA VAL A 248 -27.04 -42.83 3.83
C VAL A 248 -26.37 -44.12 3.38
N HIS A 249 -26.90 -45.26 3.83
CA HIS A 249 -26.55 -46.55 3.26
C HIS A 249 -27.09 -46.59 1.83
N ASN A 250 -26.20 -46.42 0.85
CA ASN A 250 -26.52 -46.65 -0.55
C ASN A 250 -26.45 -48.16 -0.80
N SER A 251 -27.48 -48.89 -0.38
CA SER A 251 -27.71 -50.26 -0.85
C SER A 251 -29.00 -50.27 -1.65
N VAL A 252 -28.83 -50.10 -2.96
CA VAL A 252 -29.79 -50.52 -3.97
C VAL A 252 -30.08 -52.00 -3.74
N SER A 253 -31.34 -52.34 -3.51
CA SER A 253 -31.84 -53.70 -3.64
C SER A 253 -33.13 -53.63 -4.45
N HIS A 254 -33.05 -54.19 -5.64
CA HIS A 254 -34.16 -54.43 -6.55
C HIS A 254 -35.44 -54.89 -5.83
N VAL A 255 -36.53 -54.15 -6.01
CA VAL A 255 -37.87 -54.75 -6.10
C VAL A 255 -38.61 -54.09 -7.24
N THR A 256 -38.71 -54.85 -8.33
CA THR A 256 -39.61 -54.62 -9.46
C THR A 256 -41.05 -54.78 -8.96
N GLN A 257 -41.91 -53.78 -9.14
CA GLN A 257 -43.31 -54.04 -9.53
C GLN A 257 -44.04 -52.81 -10.11
N SER A 258 -44.45 -53.01 -11.35
CA SER A 258 -45.47 -52.35 -12.16
C SER A 258 -46.73 -51.92 -11.40
N SER A 259 -47.21 -50.69 -11.61
CA SER A 259 -48.50 -50.40 -12.27
C SER A 259 -48.84 -48.89 -12.29
N THR A 260 -49.61 -48.52 -13.31
CA THR A 260 -50.07 -47.20 -13.78
C THR A 260 -51.12 -46.51 -12.86
N PRO A 261 -51.50 -45.23 -13.10
CA PRO A 261 -51.86 -44.25 -12.07
C PRO A 261 -53.36 -44.20 -11.74
N LYS A 262 -53.71 -43.72 -10.53
CA LYS A 262 -54.99 -43.06 -10.20
C LYS A 262 -54.95 -42.36 -8.82
N ASP A 263 -55.24 -41.07 -8.86
CA ASP A 263 -55.99 -40.18 -7.96
C ASP A 263 -56.02 -40.38 -6.43
N HIS A 264 -55.73 -39.27 -5.75
CA HIS A 264 -56.15 -38.84 -4.40
C HIS A 264 -55.97 -39.84 -3.23
N GLU A 265 -54.88 -39.69 -2.46
CA GLU A 265 -54.74 -40.34 -1.14
C GLU A 265 -54.23 -39.37 -0.06
N ASP A 266 -54.78 -39.53 1.14
CA ASP A 266 -54.75 -38.67 2.33
C ASP A 266 -53.38 -38.60 3.02
N ASN A 267 -52.99 -37.40 3.47
CA ASN A 267 -51.68 -37.09 4.07
C ASN A 267 -51.42 -37.80 5.41
N ARG A 268 -52.42 -38.44 6.04
CA ARG A 268 -52.28 -39.09 7.36
C ARG A 268 -51.65 -40.49 7.30
N GLU A 269 -51.73 -41.19 6.17
CA GLU A 269 -51.16 -42.54 6.06
C GLU A 269 -49.63 -42.53 5.81
N VAL A 270 -49.12 -41.47 5.18
CA VAL A 270 -47.69 -41.27 4.93
C VAL A 270 -46.94 -40.97 6.23
N GLU A 271 -47.55 -40.24 7.17
CA GLU A 271 -46.92 -39.85 8.43
C GLU A 271 -46.75 -41.03 9.41
N SER A 272 -47.68 -41.99 9.39
CA SER A 272 -47.63 -43.22 10.21
C SER A 272 -46.55 -44.21 9.74
N ARG A 273 -46.29 -44.27 8.43
CA ARG A 273 -45.23 -45.13 7.86
C ARG A 273 -43.83 -44.59 8.18
N ILE A 274 -43.67 -43.26 8.25
CA ILE A 274 -42.38 -42.62 8.58
C ILE A 274 -42.03 -42.82 10.06
N THR A 275 -43.00 -42.75 10.97
CA THR A 275 -42.76 -42.95 12.42
C THR A 275 -42.38 -44.38 12.76
N ASN A 276 -42.98 -45.38 12.10
CA ASN A 276 -42.64 -46.80 12.33
C ASN A 276 -41.23 -47.18 11.85
N ILE A 277 -40.69 -46.51 10.83
CA ILE A 277 -39.31 -46.74 10.36
C ILE A 277 -38.28 -46.15 11.33
N ILE A 278 -38.59 -45.01 11.95
CA ILE A 278 -37.69 -44.34 12.91
C ILE A 278 -37.59 -45.13 14.21
N GLU A 279 -38.67 -45.77 14.67
CA GLU A 279 -38.68 -46.54 15.90
C GLU A 279 -37.97 -47.91 15.75
N GLY A 280 -38.04 -48.53 14.56
CA GLY A 280 -37.34 -49.78 14.26
C GLY A 280 -35.80 -49.65 14.25
N ALA A 281 -35.27 -48.47 13.91
CA ALA A 281 -33.83 -48.23 13.86
C ALA A 281 -33.18 -47.99 15.24
N ARG A 282 -33.97 -47.85 16.32
CA ARG A 282 -33.46 -47.60 17.67
C ARG A 282 -33.06 -48.86 18.45
N VAL A 283 -33.41 -50.05 17.95
CA VAL A 283 -33.36 -51.30 18.74
C VAL A 283 -32.12 -52.17 18.45
N SER A 284 -31.36 -51.93 17.39
CA SER A 284 -30.16 -52.71 17.08
C SER A 284 -28.88 -52.02 17.58
N GLY A 285 -28.53 -52.29 18.84
CA GLY A 285 -27.16 -52.11 19.34
C GLY A 285 -26.21 -53.11 18.66
N PHE A 286 -25.03 -52.63 18.25
CA PHE A 286 -23.94 -53.51 17.82
C PHE A 286 -22.58 -52.92 18.21
N ASP A 287 -21.88 -53.68 19.04
CA ASP A 287 -20.49 -53.48 19.44
C ASP A 287 -19.54 -53.74 18.26
N GLY A 288 -18.56 -52.85 18.06
CA GLY A 288 -17.64 -52.93 16.94
C GLY A 288 -16.43 -52.02 17.13
N GLU A 289 -15.39 -52.61 17.69
CA GLU A 289 -14.03 -52.08 17.83
C GLU A 289 -13.36 -52.04 16.45
N ASP A 290 -13.41 -50.90 15.76
CA ASP A 290 -12.46 -50.48 14.71
C ASP A 290 -12.84 -49.09 14.19
N ALA A 291 -12.01 -48.08 14.50
CA ALA A 291 -12.21 -46.70 14.07
C ALA A 291 -11.34 -46.38 12.83
N PRO A 292 -11.92 -46.04 11.66
CA PRO A 292 -11.18 -45.35 10.61
C PRO A 292 -11.15 -43.85 10.93
N ARG A 293 -9.94 -43.30 11.02
CA ARG A 293 -9.67 -41.87 11.26
C ARG A 293 -9.95 -41.05 10.00
N ASP A 294 -11.21 -40.74 9.74
CA ASP A 294 -11.58 -39.82 8.67
C ASP A 294 -11.87 -38.43 9.27
N VAL A 295 -10.87 -37.86 9.93
CA VAL A 295 -10.93 -36.46 10.34
C VAL A 295 -10.82 -35.62 9.06
N VAL A 296 -11.95 -35.13 8.55
CA VAL A 296 -11.99 -34.07 7.54
C VAL A 296 -11.43 -32.79 8.17
N ILE A 297 -10.10 -32.67 8.23
CA ILE A 297 -9.40 -31.45 8.61
C ILE A 297 -9.59 -30.43 7.48
N SER A 298 -10.70 -29.70 7.57
CA SER A 298 -10.94 -28.33 7.12
C SER A 298 -10.04 -27.80 5.99
N LYS A 299 -10.47 -27.97 4.73
CA LYS A 299 -10.00 -27.17 3.57
C LYS A 299 -10.23 -25.66 3.77
N ARG A 300 -11.10 -25.28 4.73
CA ARG A 300 -11.49 -23.90 5.08
C ARG A 300 -10.47 -23.20 5.98
N GLY A 301 -9.76 -23.91 6.86
CA GLY A 301 -8.69 -23.34 7.70
C GLY A 301 -7.49 -22.86 6.88
N LYS A 302 -7.07 -23.67 5.90
CA LYS A 302 -6.01 -23.29 4.95
C LYS A 302 -6.36 -22.04 4.12
N TRP A 303 -7.64 -21.82 3.82
CA TRP A 303 -8.11 -20.64 3.10
C TRP A 303 -8.05 -19.37 3.97
N THR A 304 -8.51 -19.44 5.23
CA THR A 304 -8.46 -18.30 6.16
C THR A 304 -7.02 -17.88 6.44
N ASP A 305 -6.12 -18.84 6.66
CA ASP A 305 -4.72 -18.55 6.97
C ASP A 305 -4.01 -17.86 5.80
N GLY A 306 -4.29 -18.30 4.57
CA GLY A 306 -3.78 -17.64 3.37
C GLY A 306 -4.36 -16.24 3.14
N LEU A 307 -5.58 -15.97 3.60
CA LEU A 307 -6.19 -14.63 3.52
C LEU A 307 -5.60 -13.69 4.58
N ILE A 308 -5.40 -14.19 5.80
CA ILE A 308 -4.70 -13.48 6.89
C ILE A 308 -3.29 -13.09 6.44
N ALA A 309 -2.50 -14.07 5.99
CA ALA A 309 -1.12 -13.86 5.56
C ALA A 309 -1.03 -12.80 4.45
N ARG A 310 -1.89 -12.88 3.43
CA ARG A 310 -1.94 -11.87 2.37
C ARG A 310 -2.28 -10.48 2.89
N SER A 311 -3.19 -10.37 3.87
CA SER A 311 -3.54 -9.06 4.43
C SER A 311 -2.44 -8.48 5.30
N ILE A 312 -1.74 -9.31 6.09
CA ILE A 312 -0.59 -8.88 6.89
C ILE A 312 0.52 -8.39 5.95
N VAL A 313 0.87 -9.18 4.93
CA VAL A 313 1.85 -8.78 3.91
C VAL A 313 1.44 -7.47 3.25
N GLY A 314 0.16 -7.34 2.87
CA GLY A 314 -0.39 -6.10 2.34
C GLY A 314 -0.19 -4.89 3.25
N ALA A 315 -0.52 -5.01 4.54
CA ALA A 315 -0.36 -3.93 5.50
C ALA A 315 1.12 -3.51 5.66
N VAL A 316 2.04 -4.48 5.72
CA VAL A 316 3.48 -4.18 5.76
C VAL A 316 3.92 -3.47 4.48
N LEU A 317 3.53 -3.97 3.31
CA LEU A 317 3.93 -3.36 2.03
C LEU A 317 3.42 -1.92 1.88
N VAL A 318 2.23 -1.59 2.38
CA VAL A 318 1.72 -0.20 2.34
C VAL A 318 2.45 0.72 3.33
N LEU A 319 2.90 0.21 4.48
CA LEU A 319 3.62 1.01 5.47
C LEU A 319 5.07 1.35 5.05
N LEU A 320 5.75 0.44 4.33
CA LEU A 320 7.17 0.58 4.00
C LEU A 320 7.53 1.91 3.30
N PRO A 321 6.86 2.34 2.22
CA PRO A 321 7.19 3.61 1.57
C PRO A 321 6.86 4.82 2.43
N THR A 322 5.85 4.71 3.31
CA THR A 322 5.49 5.80 4.24
C THR A 322 6.62 6.05 5.23
N ILE A 323 7.17 4.97 5.81
CA ILE A 323 8.30 5.03 6.72
C ILE A 323 9.54 5.57 5.99
N ALA A 324 9.79 5.12 4.76
CA ALA A 324 10.90 5.63 3.96
C ALA A 324 10.76 7.13 3.66
N ASN A 325 9.57 7.57 3.20
CA ASN A 325 9.30 8.97 2.88
C ASN A 325 9.50 9.88 4.09
N MET A 326 8.95 9.50 5.25
CA MET A 326 9.08 10.29 6.48
C MET A 326 10.50 10.21 7.07
N GLY A 327 11.19 9.08 6.94
CA GLY A 327 12.57 8.92 7.38
C GLY A 327 13.53 9.84 6.62
N ILE A 328 13.29 10.04 5.32
CA ILE A 328 14.09 10.95 4.48
C ILE A 328 13.83 12.41 4.88
N LEU A 329 12.58 12.80 5.08
CA LEU A 329 12.17 14.10 5.64
C LEU A 329 12.85 14.42 6.97
N TYR A 330 13.01 13.41 7.83
CA TYR A 330 13.71 13.57 9.11
C TYR A 330 15.22 13.77 8.91
N HIS A 331 15.83 12.95 8.04
CA HIS A 331 17.26 13.01 7.78
C HIS A 331 17.69 14.34 7.17
N THR A 332 16.88 14.90 6.27
CA THR A 332 17.13 16.15 5.55
C THR A 332 16.85 17.41 6.38
N ARG A 333 16.47 17.26 7.66
CA ARG A 333 16.16 18.35 8.62
C ARG A 333 15.16 19.38 8.06
N GLY A 334 14.21 18.94 7.23
CA GLY A 334 13.19 19.81 6.63
C GLY A 334 13.73 20.80 5.58
N ARG A 335 14.87 20.51 4.96
CA ARG A 335 15.44 21.30 3.84
C ARG A 335 15.44 20.55 2.52
N GLU A 336 14.40 19.77 2.26
CA GLU A 336 14.31 18.96 1.04
C GLU A 336 14.11 19.80 -0.20
N GLN A 337 14.76 19.39 -1.29
CA GLN A 337 14.48 19.96 -2.60
C GLN A 337 13.13 19.45 -3.09
N GLY A 338 12.30 20.33 -3.68
CA GLY A 338 10.94 19.97 -4.07
C GLY A 338 10.81 18.71 -4.93
N TRP A 339 11.75 18.48 -5.85
CA TRP A 339 11.75 17.30 -6.71
C TRP A 339 11.90 15.98 -5.94
N ILE A 340 12.64 15.98 -4.82
CA ILE A 340 12.85 14.83 -3.95
C ILE A 340 11.51 14.45 -3.29
N CYS A 341 10.85 15.44 -2.67
CA CYS A 341 9.55 15.26 -2.02
C CYS A 341 8.50 14.77 -3.03
N PHE A 342 8.44 15.35 -4.24
CA PHE A 342 7.52 14.88 -5.28
C PHE A 342 7.82 13.45 -5.73
N SER A 343 9.09 13.08 -5.92
CA SER A 343 9.48 11.71 -6.28
C SER A 343 9.01 10.70 -5.24
N PHE A 344 9.30 10.92 -3.96
CA PHE A 344 8.91 9.99 -2.91
C PHE A 344 7.40 9.89 -2.73
N CYS A 345 6.69 11.03 -2.72
CA CYS A 345 5.22 11.01 -2.68
C CYS A 345 4.63 10.27 -3.88
N THR A 346 5.22 10.42 -5.08
CA THR A 346 4.74 9.74 -6.30
C THR A 346 4.96 8.23 -6.22
N ILE A 347 6.12 7.80 -5.71
CA ILE A 347 6.41 6.39 -5.47
C ILE A 347 5.45 5.82 -4.41
N ASP A 348 5.23 6.52 -3.30
CA ASP A 348 4.36 6.08 -2.21
C ASP A 348 2.91 5.86 -2.67
N VAL A 349 2.32 6.83 -3.38
CA VAL A 349 0.93 6.68 -3.87
C VAL A 349 0.82 5.61 -4.94
N THR A 350 1.78 5.53 -5.86
CA THR A 350 1.77 4.52 -6.93
C THR A 350 1.93 3.11 -6.34
N TRP A 351 2.85 2.94 -5.41
CA TRP A 351 3.07 1.68 -4.71
C TRP A 351 1.84 1.25 -3.92
N THR A 352 1.22 2.18 -3.19
CA THR A 352 -0.03 1.94 -2.46
C THR A 352 -1.08 1.37 -3.41
N VAL A 353 -1.29 2.01 -4.56
CA VAL A 353 -2.23 1.55 -5.58
C VAL A 353 -1.90 0.14 -6.08
N CYS A 354 -0.63 -0.16 -6.36
CA CYS A 354 -0.19 -1.50 -6.78
C CYS A 354 -0.52 -2.57 -5.73
N VAL A 355 -0.20 -2.30 -4.45
CA VAL A 355 -0.47 -3.23 -3.34
C VAL A 355 -1.97 -3.42 -3.17
N LEU A 356 -2.75 -2.35 -3.21
CA LEU A 356 -4.20 -2.40 -3.09
C LEU A 356 -4.86 -3.16 -4.25
N HIS A 357 -4.36 -2.97 -5.47
CA HIS A 357 -4.76 -3.76 -6.62
C HIS A 357 -4.47 -5.25 -6.38
N TRP A 358 -3.25 -5.61 -5.98
CA TRP A 358 -2.90 -7.00 -5.67
C TRP A 358 -3.85 -7.61 -4.62
N LEU A 359 -4.10 -6.89 -3.52
CA LEU A 359 -4.95 -7.35 -2.42
C LEU A 359 -6.40 -7.60 -2.85
N THR A 360 -6.92 -6.79 -3.77
CA THR A 360 -8.29 -6.92 -4.27
C THR A 360 -8.43 -7.96 -5.39
N LEU A 361 -7.39 -8.21 -6.20
CA LEU A 361 -7.41 -9.34 -7.15
C LEU A 361 -7.46 -10.68 -6.42
N GLY A 362 -6.61 -10.83 -5.40
CA GLY A 362 -6.47 -12.09 -4.66
C GLY A 362 -7.73 -12.50 -3.89
N ALA A 363 -8.66 -11.57 -3.62
CA ALA A 363 -9.96 -11.85 -3.04
C ALA A 363 -10.95 -12.39 -4.09
N ALA A 364 -11.02 -11.75 -5.27
CA ALA A 364 -11.96 -12.09 -6.33
C ALA A 364 -11.70 -13.47 -6.97
N GLU A 365 -10.44 -13.83 -7.19
CA GLU A 365 -10.07 -15.12 -7.80
C GLU A 365 -10.45 -16.31 -6.91
N LYS A 366 -10.26 -16.16 -5.59
CA LYS A 366 -10.56 -17.23 -4.63
C LYS A 366 -12.06 -17.42 -4.38
N GLU A 367 -12.86 -16.37 -4.54
CA GLU A 367 -14.32 -16.46 -4.44
C GLU A 367 -14.92 -17.23 -5.63
N GLN A 368 -14.38 -17.04 -6.84
CA GLN A 368 -14.79 -17.79 -8.04
C GLN A 368 -14.45 -19.28 -7.94
N VAL A 369 -13.27 -19.64 -7.40
CA VAL A 369 -12.88 -21.05 -7.18
C VAL A 369 -13.81 -21.78 -6.21
N HIS A 370 -14.43 -21.06 -5.27
CA HIS A 370 -15.39 -21.64 -4.32
C HIS A 370 -16.84 -21.61 -4.78
N ALA A 371 -17.19 -20.82 -5.80
CA ALA A 371 -18.53 -20.70 -6.36
C ALA A 371 -18.83 -21.70 -7.50
N VAL A 372 -17.86 -22.52 -7.93
CA VAL A 372 -18.11 -23.61 -8.89
C VAL A 372 -19.10 -24.61 -8.25
N PRO A 373 -20.30 -24.81 -8.82
CA PRO A 373 -21.26 -25.77 -8.29
C PRO A 373 -20.68 -27.19 -8.38
N ARG A 374 -20.83 -27.99 -7.32
CA ARG A 374 -20.49 -29.42 -7.27
C ARG A 374 -21.30 -30.31 -8.22
N THR A 375 -22.08 -29.75 -9.15
CA THR A 375 -22.97 -30.51 -10.05
C THR A 375 -22.27 -31.07 -11.30
N ALA A 376 -20.96 -30.88 -11.46
CA ALA A 376 -20.23 -31.34 -12.65
C ALA A 376 -19.31 -32.56 -12.42
N VAL A 377 -19.56 -33.39 -11.40
CA VAL A 377 -18.78 -34.64 -11.14
C VAL A 377 -19.68 -35.89 -11.10
N GLY A 378 -20.89 -35.82 -11.65
CA GLY A 378 -21.85 -36.93 -11.63
C GLY A 378 -22.51 -37.23 -12.97
N ALA A 379 -21.88 -36.87 -14.09
CA ALA A 379 -22.35 -37.23 -15.42
C ALA A 379 -21.16 -37.67 -16.27
N ALA A 380 -20.72 -38.91 -16.05
CA ALA A 380 -19.93 -39.70 -16.97
C ALA A 380 -20.37 -41.16 -16.81
#